data_AF-A0A179I9A4-F1
#
_entry.id   AF-A0A179I9A4-F1
#
_cell.length_a   1.000
_cell.length_b   1.000
_cell.length_c   1.000
_cell.angle_alpha   90.00
_cell.angle_beta   90.00
_cell.angle_gamma   90.00
#
_symmetry.space_group_name_H-M   'P 1'
#
loop_
_entity.id
_entity.type
_entity.pdbx_description
1 polymer ?
#
loop_
_entity_poly.entity_id
_entity_poly.type
_entity_poly.pdbx_seq_one_letter_code
_entity_poly.pdbx_strand_id
1 'polypeptide(L)'
;MSDLSEEQKPTVCEELERHRAKLKTLRSSRLGGPSGIAIPPYRVLKLAEAGRWDLQPAASDDYVFCHNDLSQQNVIVDPESLKIKAIIDWEYAGFFPPYFELPFYNRLGPSSAINGETDDSFALLQFLRSQASSDEAGSEKMN
;
A
#
# COMPACT_ATOMS: atom_id res chain seq x y z
N MET A 1 7.80 -10.33 12.05
CA MET A 1 7.44 -9.46 13.19
C MET A 1 6.24 -10.05 13.92
N SER A 2 5.34 -10.74 13.22
CA SER A 2 4.17 -11.44 13.77
C SER A 2 4.44 -12.27 15.03
N ASP A 3 5.62 -12.91 15.08
CA ASP A 3 5.97 -13.90 16.12
C ASP A 3 6.65 -13.27 17.34
N LEU A 4 6.85 -11.95 17.34
CA LEU A 4 7.41 -11.22 18.48
C LEU A 4 6.37 -11.03 19.58
N SER A 5 6.82 -10.91 20.83
CA SER A 5 5.93 -10.52 21.92
C SER A 5 5.45 -9.08 21.77
N GLU A 6 4.31 -8.75 22.39
CA GLU A 6 3.77 -7.38 22.39
C GLU A 6 4.75 -6.35 22.99
N GLU A 7 5.63 -6.77 23.90
CA GLU A 7 6.67 -5.91 24.50
C GLU A 7 7.82 -5.62 23.53
N GLN A 8 8.11 -6.53 22.59
CA GLN A 8 9.18 -6.35 21.59
C GLN A 8 8.73 -5.52 20.39
N LYS A 9 7.45 -5.61 20.02
CA LYS A 9 6.89 -4.95 18.82
C LYS A 9 7.16 -3.44 18.73
N PRO A 10 7.04 -2.63 19.81
CA PRO A 10 7.30 -1.19 19.75
C PRO A 10 8.69 -0.85 19.20
N THR A 11 9.73 -1.59 19.61
CA THR A 11 11.11 -1.37 19.15
C THR A 11 11.24 -1.57 17.63
N VAL A 12 10.60 -2.61 17.10
CA VAL A 12 10.58 -2.90 15.67
C VAL A 12 9.73 -1.88 14.92
N CYS A 13 8.58 -1.47 15.46
CA CYS A 13 7.72 -0.45 14.88
C CYS A 13 8.47 0.87 14.70
N GLU A 14 9.28 1.30 15.68
CA GLU A 14 10.10 2.49 15.55
C GLU A 14 11.10 2.40 14.40
N GLU A 15 11.73 1.24 14.21
CA GLU A 15 12.62 1.01 13.07
C GLU A 15 11.87 1.01 11.74
N LEU A 16 10.72 0.35 11.70
CA LEU A 16 9.87 0.28 10.52
C LEU A 16 9.38 1.68 10.11
N GLU A 17 8.97 2.53 11.06
CA GLU A 17 8.56 3.90 10.78
C GLU A 17 9.70 4.74 10.21
N ARG A 18 10.95 4.53 10.66
CA ARG A 18 12.12 5.17 10.04
C ARG A 18 12.30 4.71 8.59
N HIS A 19 12.09 3.44 8.28
CA HIS A 19 12.13 2.96 6.90
C HIS A 19 10.99 3.53 6.05
N ARG A 20 9.76 3.56 6.57
CA ARG A 20 8.61 4.17 5.89
C ARG A 20 8.82 5.65 5.63
N ALA A 21 9.37 6.38 6.60
CA ALA A 21 9.71 7.79 6.42
C ALA A 21 10.72 7.99 5.28
N LYS A 22 11.72 7.12 5.15
CA LYS A 22 12.68 7.14 4.02
C LYS A 22 12.01 6.79 2.69
N LEU A 23 11.10 5.82 2.63
CA LEU A 23 10.38 5.51 1.39
C LEU A 23 9.50 6.70 0.96
N LYS A 24 8.87 7.37 1.92
CA LYS A 24 8.03 8.54 1.68
C LYS A 24 8.78 9.77 1.13
N THR A 25 10.12 9.80 1.20
CA THR A 25 10.92 10.86 0.56
C THR A 25 11.10 10.63 -0.94
N LEU A 26 10.85 9.41 -1.45
CA LEU A 26 10.80 9.14 -2.87
C LEU A 26 9.49 9.68 -3.43
N ARG A 27 9.59 10.54 -4.44
CA ARG A 27 8.45 11.28 -5.01
C ARG A 27 8.31 10.99 -6.51
N SER A 28 7.08 11.03 -6.99
CA SER A 28 6.75 10.85 -8.41
C SER A 28 5.43 11.55 -8.74
N SER A 29 5.31 12.01 -9.97
CA SER A 29 4.05 12.45 -10.59
C SER A 29 3.29 11.28 -11.24
N ARG A 30 3.91 10.11 -11.40
CA ARG A 30 3.28 8.91 -11.99
C ARG A 30 2.86 7.93 -10.90
N LEU A 31 1.65 7.39 -11.04
CA LEU A 31 1.15 6.29 -10.21
C LEU A 31 1.77 4.95 -10.60
N GLY A 32 1.85 4.04 -9.64
CA GLY A 32 2.29 2.66 -9.87
C GLY A 32 3.76 2.42 -9.56
N GLY A 33 4.23 1.21 -9.87
CA GLY A 33 5.58 0.76 -9.56
C GLY A 33 6.66 1.49 -10.39
N PRO A 34 7.95 1.21 -10.13
CA PRO A 34 9.08 1.84 -10.86
C PRO A 34 9.05 1.64 -12.39
N SER A 35 8.35 0.62 -12.87
CA SER A 35 8.12 0.34 -14.30
C SER A 35 6.93 1.09 -14.90
N GLY A 36 6.16 1.83 -14.10
CA GLY A 36 4.89 2.46 -14.48
C GLY A 36 3.69 1.52 -14.46
N ILE A 37 3.87 0.22 -14.15
CA ILE A 37 2.77 -0.72 -13.98
C ILE A 37 2.12 -0.45 -12.62
N ALA A 38 0.82 -0.14 -12.61
CA ALA A 38 0.05 0.03 -11.38
C ALA A 38 -0.69 -1.27 -11.03
N ILE A 39 -0.34 -1.82 -9.87
CA ILE A 39 -1.08 -2.92 -9.24
C ILE A 39 -1.74 -2.32 -7.99
N PRO A 40 -3.07 -2.24 -7.91
CA PRO A 40 -3.76 -1.73 -6.73
C PRO A 40 -3.46 -2.60 -5.50
N PRO A 41 -3.47 -2.02 -4.28
CA PRO A 41 -3.40 -2.82 -3.05
C PRO A 41 -4.42 -3.95 -3.07
N TYR A 42 -4.10 -5.12 -2.50
CA TYR A 42 -4.99 -6.29 -2.52
C TYR A 42 -6.43 -5.99 -2.08
N ARG A 43 -6.61 -5.15 -1.04
CA ARG A 43 -7.94 -4.73 -0.55
C ARG A 43 -8.77 -3.97 -1.59
N VAL A 44 -8.11 -3.23 -2.48
CA VAL A 44 -8.72 -2.52 -3.62
C VAL A 44 -8.92 -3.47 -4.80
N LEU A 45 -7.93 -4.34 -5.07
CA LEU A 45 -7.99 -5.31 -6.17
C LEU A 45 -9.20 -6.25 -6.05
N LYS A 46 -9.61 -6.59 -4.82
CA LYS A 46 -10.83 -7.37 -4.55
C LYS A 46 -12.12 -6.72 -5.04
N LEU A 47 -12.14 -5.39 -5.11
CA LEU A 47 -13.30 -4.60 -5.55
C LEU A 47 -13.20 -4.20 -7.02
N ALA A 48 -11.98 -4.13 -7.55
CA ALA A 48 -11.72 -3.82 -8.94
C ALA A 48 -12.11 -5.02 -9.82
N GLU A 49 -12.76 -4.73 -10.95
CA GLU A 49 -12.82 -5.69 -12.04
C GLU A 49 -11.42 -5.82 -12.64
N ALA A 50 -10.97 -7.05 -12.92
CA ALA A 50 -9.60 -7.31 -13.35
C ALA A 50 -9.28 -6.56 -14.65
N GLY A 51 -8.24 -5.72 -14.64
CA GLY A 51 -7.84 -4.91 -15.79
C GLY A 51 -6.48 -4.26 -15.60
N ARG A 52 -5.90 -3.77 -16.70
CA ARG A 52 -4.69 -2.93 -16.66
C ARG A 52 -5.11 -1.50 -16.32
N TRP A 53 -4.37 -0.86 -15.42
CA TRP A 53 -4.63 0.53 -15.03
C TRP A 53 -3.76 1.47 -15.86
N ASP A 54 -4.35 2.10 -16.87
CA ASP A 54 -3.71 3.17 -17.63
C ASP A 54 -3.99 4.51 -16.93
N LEU A 55 -3.12 4.84 -15.97
CA LEU A 55 -3.27 5.99 -15.07
C LEU A 55 -2.55 7.22 -15.60
N GLN A 56 -3.23 8.37 -15.51
CA GLN A 56 -2.67 9.65 -15.91
C GLN A 56 -1.63 10.14 -14.88
N PRO A 57 -0.52 10.76 -15.32
CA PRO A 57 0.37 11.48 -14.43
C PRO A 57 -0.32 12.68 -13.77
N ALA A 58 0.00 12.94 -12.50
CA ALA A 58 -0.35 14.17 -11.81
C ALA A 58 0.47 15.37 -12.32
N ALA A 59 -0.06 16.57 -12.12
CA ALA A 59 0.64 17.83 -12.41
C ALA A 59 1.82 18.11 -11.45
N SER A 60 1.86 17.44 -10.32
CA SER A 60 2.84 17.59 -9.24
C SER A 60 3.37 16.22 -8.80
N ASP A 61 4.57 16.21 -8.21
CA ASP A 61 5.18 15.01 -7.63
C ASP A 61 4.62 14.73 -6.22
N ASP A 62 3.30 14.58 -6.11
CA ASP A 62 2.60 14.41 -4.83
C ASP A 62 2.49 12.96 -4.35
N TYR A 63 2.83 12.01 -5.21
CA TYR A 63 2.83 10.60 -4.84
C TYR A 63 4.14 10.23 -4.14
N VAL A 64 4.01 9.37 -3.14
CA VAL A 64 5.11 8.84 -2.33
C VAL A 64 5.23 7.33 -2.55
N PHE A 65 6.41 6.77 -2.31
CA PHE A 65 6.59 5.32 -2.43
C PHE A 65 5.94 4.58 -1.25
N CYS A 66 4.90 3.80 -1.56
CA CYS A 66 4.11 2.98 -0.66
C CYS A 66 4.44 1.49 -0.90
N HIS A 67 4.36 0.68 0.15
CA HIS A 67 4.43 -0.78 0.09
C HIS A 67 3.06 -1.39 -0.23
N ASN A 68 1.98 -0.77 0.25
CA ASN A 68 0.57 -1.13 0.13
C ASN A 68 0.13 -2.47 0.75
N ASP A 69 1.08 -3.25 1.26
CA ASP A 69 0.84 -4.49 2.00
C ASP A 69 1.78 -4.66 3.21
N LEU A 70 1.98 -3.59 3.98
CA LEU A 70 2.92 -3.60 5.10
C LEU A 70 2.28 -4.15 6.39
N SER A 71 2.17 -5.47 6.46
CA SER A 71 1.70 -6.22 7.63
C SER A 71 2.87 -6.72 8.51
N GLN A 72 2.58 -7.23 9.72
CA GLN A 72 3.63 -7.80 10.61
C GLN A 72 4.28 -9.06 10.00
N GLN A 73 3.60 -9.73 9.08
CA GLN A 73 4.04 -10.94 8.40
C GLN A 73 5.10 -10.62 7.34
N ASN A 74 5.04 -9.42 6.75
CA ASN A 74 5.94 -8.97 5.70
C ASN A 74 7.22 -8.27 6.22
N VAL A 75 7.43 -8.28 7.54
CA VAL A 75 8.60 -7.69 8.21
C VAL A 75 9.40 -8.79 8.89
N ILE A 76 10.54 -9.18 8.31
CA ILE A 76 11.43 -10.19 8.87
C ILE A 76 12.34 -9.53 9.92
N VAL A 77 12.31 -10.05 11.13
CA VAL A 77 13.06 -9.51 12.28
C VAL A 77 13.94 -10.59 12.87
N ASP A 78 15.14 -10.21 13.24
CA ASP A 78 16.00 -11.04 14.09
C ASP A 78 15.53 -10.94 15.55
N PRO A 79 15.05 -12.05 16.15
CA PRO A 79 14.40 -12.01 17.46
C PRO A 79 15.36 -11.69 18.61
N GLU A 80 16.68 -11.86 18.42
CA GLU A 80 17.67 -11.54 19.46
C GLU A 80 17.99 -10.05 19.48
N SER A 81 18.25 -9.47 18.30
CA SER A 81 18.64 -8.05 18.18
C SER A 81 17.46 -7.09 18.01
N LEU A 82 16.27 -7.62 17.72
CA LEU A 82 15.07 -6.87 17.31
C LEU A 82 15.29 -5.97 16.09
N LYS A 83 16.27 -6.32 15.23
CA LYS A 83 16.54 -5.60 13.99
C LYS A 83 15.78 -6.18 12.82
N ILE A 84 15.17 -5.30 12.03
CA ILE A 84 14.57 -5.65 10.74
C ILE A 84 15.69 -6.13 9.81
N LYS A 85 15.59 -7.38 9.34
CA LYS A 85 16.50 -7.98 8.37
C LYS A 85 15.98 -7.82 6.94
N ALA A 86 14.67 -7.83 6.77
CA ALA A 86 14.04 -7.59 5.48
C ALA A 86 12.60 -7.08 5.64
N ILE A 87 12.16 -6.32 4.64
CA ILE A 87 10.75 -6.06 4.35
C ILE A 87 10.51 -6.73 2.99
N ILE A 88 9.47 -7.55 2.87
CA ILE A 88 9.21 -8.41 1.70
C ILE A 88 7.81 -8.17 1.14
N ASP A 89 7.50 -8.82 0.02
CA ASP A 89 6.17 -8.79 -0.62
C ASP A 89 5.77 -7.42 -1.22
N TRP A 90 6.66 -6.90 -2.07
CA TRP A 90 6.56 -5.59 -2.70
C TRP A 90 5.70 -5.58 -3.97
N GLU A 91 4.88 -6.60 -4.22
CA GLU A 91 4.12 -6.72 -5.49
C GLU A 91 3.09 -5.59 -5.69
N TYR A 92 2.58 -5.02 -4.61
CA TYR A 92 1.67 -3.87 -4.62
C TYR A 92 2.38 -2.52 -4.49
N ALA A 93 3.71 -2.52 -4.41
CA ALA A 93 4.46 -1.32 -4.11
C ALA A 93 4.54 -0.37 -5.31
N GLY A 94 4.58 0.92 -5.01
CA GLY A 94 4.69 1.95 -6.03
C GLY A 94 4.44 3.34 -5.49
N PHE A 95 4.37 4.30 -6.39
CA PHE A 95 4.02 5.68 -6.07
C PHE A 95 2.51 5.85 -6.00
N PHE A 96 2.01 6.24 -4.82
CA PHE A 96 0.59 6.48 -4.55
C PHE A 96 0.43 7.69 -3.62
N PRO A 97 -0.80 8.24 -3.46
CA PRO A 97 -1.07 9.20 -2.40
C PRO A 97 -0.67 8.64 -1.03
N PRO A 98 -0.12 9.45 -0.11
CA PRO A 98 0.38 8.96 1.19
C PRO A 98 -0.64 8.21 2.04
N TYR A 99 -1.93 8.48 1.84
CA TYR A 99 -3.02 7.82 2.57
C TYR A 99 -3.30 6.38 2.11
N PHE A 100 -2.70 5.91 1.01
CA PHE A 100 -2.77 4.50 0.61
C PHE A 100 -2.01 3.58 1.59
N GLU A 101 -1.00 4.09 2.28
CA GLU A 101 -0.16 3.33 3.20
C GLU A 101 -0.64 3.47 4.65
N LEU A 102 -1.71 2.75 5.00
CA LEU A 102 -2.14 2.62 6.40
C LEU A 102 -1.15 1.74 7.20
N PRO A 103 -0.94 2.02 8.51
CA PRO A 103 0.04 1.32 9.31
C PRO A 103 -0.49 -0.02 9.86
N PHE A 104 -0.85 -0.94 8.96
CA PHE A 104 -1.45 -2.23 9.34
C PHE A 104 -0.54 -3.10 10.23
N TYR A 105 0.78 -2.93 10.15
CA TYR A 105 1.74 -3.56 11.07
C TYR A 105 1.54 -3.22 12.55
N ASN A 106 0.74 -2.21 12.90
CA ASN A 106 0.39 -1.93 14.29
C ASN A 106 -0.52 -2.99 14.93
N ARG A 107 -1.05 -3.93 14.14
CA ARG A 107 -1.81 -5.07 14.62
C ARG A 107 -1.49 -6.34 13.83
N LEU A 108 -1.81 -7.48 14.40
CA LEU A 108 -1.75 -8.75 13.67
C LEU A 108 -2.94 -8.84 12.70
N GLY A 109 -2.70 -9.35 11.49
CA GLY A 109 -3.73 -9.57 10.47
C GLY A 109 -3.31 -9.10 9.08
N PRO A 110 -4.24 -9.10 8.11
CA PRO A 110 -3.96 -8.62 6.76
C PRO A 110 -3.87 -7.11 6.69
N SER A 111 -3.31 -6.59 5.59
CA SER A 111 -3.31 -5.16 5.23
C SER A 111 -4.66 -4.71 4.64
N SER A 112 -5.75 -5.02 5.35
CA SER A 112 -7.13 -4.64 5.04
C SER A 112 -7.89 -4.43 6.35
N ALA A 113 -8.97 -3.64 6.32
CA ALA A 113 -9.81 -3.44 7.48
C ALA A 113 -10.35 -4.78 8.04
N ILE A 114 -10.32 -4.92 9.36
CA ILE A 114 -10.91 -6.06 10.09
C ILE A 114 -11.70 -5.55 11.29
N ASN A 115 -12.56 -6.38 11.89
CA ASN A 115 -13.20 -6.11 13.18
C ASN A 115 -13.91 -4.74 13.29
N GLY A 116 -14.54 -4.27 12.22
CA GLY A 116 -15.26 -2.99 12.20
C GLY A 116 -14.37 -1.75 12.04
N GLU A 117 -13.08 -1.91 11.74
CA GLU A 117 -12.22 -0.82 11.29
C GLU A 117 -12.79 -0.14 10.04
N THR A 118 -12.47 1.14 9.87
CA THR A 118 -12.80 1.89 8.66
C THR A 118 -12.17 1.22 7.44
N ASP A 119 -13.01 0.78 6.51
CA ASP A 119 -12.57 0.23 5.23
C ASP A 119 -12.39 1.36 4.20
N ASP A 120 -11.14 1.60 3.79
CA ASP A 120 -10.77 2.61 2.79
C ASP A 120 -10.86 2.08 1.35
N SER A 121 -11.08 0.78 1.15
CA SER A 121 -10.91 0.10 -0.14
C SER A 121 -11.73 0.73 -1.27
N PHE A 122 -12.97 1.12 -0.98
CA PHE A 122 -13.85 1.76 -1.96
C PHE A 122 -13.39 3.19 -2.30
N ALA A 123 -12.95 3.97 -1.32
CA ALA A 123 -12.44 5.32 -1.54
C ALA A 123 -11.14 5.29 -2.37
N LEU A 124 -10.25 4.32 -2.10
CA LEU A 124 -9.04 4.12 -2.90
C LEU A 124 -9.39 3.68 -4.33
N LEU A 125 -10.38 2.82 -4.51
CA LEU A 125 -10.87 2.42 -5.84
C LEU A 125 -11.40 3.63 -6.62
N GLN A 126 -12.22 4.47 -5.99
CA GLN A 126 -12.73 5.69 -6.61
C GLN A 126 -11.61 6.63 -7.03
N PHE A 127 -10.57 6.79 -6.19
CA PHE A 127 -9.38 7.55 -6.55
C PHE A 127 -8.74 6.97 -7.81
N LEU A 128 -8.42 5.68 -7.85
CA LEU A 128 -7.76 5.09 -9.03
C LEU A 128 -8.61 5.26 -10.30
N ARG A 129 -9.93 5.05 -10.22
CA ARG A 129 -10.86 5.27 -11.33
C ARG A 129 -10.86 6.72 -11.82
N SER A 130 -10.77 7.69 -10.91
CA SER A 130 -10.68 9.11 -11.28
C SER A 130 -9.38 9.49 -12.00
N GLN A 131 -8.34 8.64 -11.89
CA GLN A 131 -7.04 8.86 -12.54
C GLN A 131 -6.89 8.03 -13.83
N ALA A 132 -7.82 7.10 -14.10
CA ALA A 132 -7.80 6.29 -15.31
C ALA A 132 -8.11 7.15 -16.54
N SER A 133 -7.48 6.84 -17.68
CA SER A 133 -7.84 7.45 -18.96
C SER A 133 -9.32 7.23 -19.29
N SER A 134 -9.95 8.22 -19.90
CA SER A 134 -11.39 8.28 -20.20
C SER A 134 -11.90 7.17 -21.14
N ASP A 135 -11.02 6.33 -21.68
CA ASP A 135 -11.36 5.26 -22.64
C ASP A 135 -12.04 4.05 -21.99
N GLU A 136 -12.05 3.92 -20.66
CA GLU A 136 -12.72 2.81 -19.94
C GLU A 136 -14.00 3.22 -19.18
N ALA A 137 -14.30 4.52 -19.06
CA ALA A 137 -15.49 5.02 -18.35
C ALA A 137 -16.83 4.69 -19.05
N GLY A 138 -16.80 4.08 -20.24
CA GLY A 138 -17.97 3.78 -21.07
C GLY A 138 -18.55 2.37 -20.94
N SER A 139 -18.06 1.55 -19.99
CA SER A 139 -18.47 0.14 -19.84
C SER A 139 -19.46 -0.10 -18.69
N GLU A 140 -20.25 0.89 -18.28
CA GLU A 140 -21.49 0.60 -17.53
C GLU A 140 -22.58 0.16 -18.52
N LYS A 141 -22.52 -1.11 -18.94
CA LYS A 141 -23.65 -1.73 -19.63
C LYS A 141 -24.75 -2.02 -18.61
N MET A 142 -25.76 -1.15 -18.65
CA MET A 142 -27.15 -1.38 -18.27
C MET A 142 -27.56 -2.85 -18.48
N ASN A 143 -27.90 -3.52 -17.38
CA ASN A 143 -28.77 -4.70 -17.34
C ASN A 143 -29.67 -4.58 -16.11
#